data_AF-A0A3S3UUG6-F1
#
_entry.id   AF-A0A3S3UUG6-F1
#
_cell.length_a   1.000
_cell.length_b   1.000
_cell.length_c   1.000
_cell.angle_alpha   90.00
_cell.angle_beta   90.00
_cell.angle_gamma   90.00
#
_symmetry.space_group_name_H-M   'P 1'
#
loop_
_entity.id
_entity.type
_entity.pdbx_description
1 polymer ?
#
loop_
_entity_poly.entity_id
_entity_poly.type
_entity_poly.pdbx_seq_one_letter_code
_entity_poly.pdbx_strand_id
1 'polypeptide(L)' 'MERDSRRIIKRLRDDGFELVSVRGSHHKFRKGAIVLVVPHPEKDLPVGTARAIAKQAGWIR' A
#
# COMPACT_ATOMS: atom_id res chain seq x y z
N MET A 1 12.20 -5.63 1.53
CA MET A 1 11.01 -4.75 1.59
C MET A 1 10.35 -4.83 0.22
N GLU A 2 9.08 -5.25 0.16
CA GLU A 2 8.39 -5.47 -1.12
C GLU A 2 8.19 -4.14 -1.87
N ARG A 3 8.40 -4.14 -3.20
CA ARG A 3 8.37 -2.93 -4.06
C ARG A 3 7.38 -3.06 -5.21
N ASP A 4 6.88 -4.26 -5.50
CA ASP A 4 5.81 -4.45 -6.49
C ASP A 4 4.46 -4.04 -5.90
N SER A 5 3.82 -3.04 -6.51
CA SER A 5 2.50 -2.55 -6.07
C SER A 5 1.45 -3.66 -6.01
N ARG A 6 1.48 -4.66 -6.90
CA ARG A 6 0.54 -5.79 -6.89
C ARG A 6 0.74 -6.65 -5.64
N ARG A 7 2.00 -6.93 -5.28
CA ARG A 7 2.32 -7.75 -4.10
C ARG A 7 1.99 -7.00 -2.80
N ILE A 8 2.24 -5.70 -2.76
CA ILE A 8 1.84 -4.81 -1.66
C ILE A 8 0.32 -4.79 -1.52
N ILE A 9 -0.43 -4.56 -2.60
CA ILE A 9 -1.90 -4.52 -2.57
C ILE A 9 -2.46 -5.86 -2.11
N LYS A 10 -1.92 -6.99 -2.60
CA LYS A 10 -2.34 -8.32 -2.16
C LYS A 10 -2.17 -8.48 -0.65
N ARG A 11 -0.97 -8.18 -0.14
CA ARG A 11 -0.68 -8.26 1.30
C ARG A 11 -1.55 -7.32 2.14
N LEU A 12 -1.80 -6.10 1.66
CA LEU A 12 -2.71 -5.16 2.33
C LEU A 12 -4.12 -5.75 2.46
N ARG A 13 -4.66 -6.36 1.39
CA ARG A 13 -5.96 -7.02 1.45
C ARG A 13 -5.97 -8.20 2.42
N ASP A 14 -4.91 -9.02 2.42
CA ASP A 14 -4.75 -10.15 3.34
C ASP A 14 -4.70 -9.67 4.80
N ASP A 15 -4.13 -8.48 5.04
CA ASP A 15 -4.10 -7.83 6.36
C ASP A 15 -5.43 -7.13 6.73
N GLY A 16 -6.45 -7.18 5.85
CA GLY A 16 -7.77 -6.58 6.08
C GLY A 16 -7.86 -5.09 5.72
N PHE A 17 -6.99 -4.58 4.86
CA PHE A 17 -7.18 -3.25 4.26
C PHE A 17 -8.15 -3.33 3.08
N GLU A 18 -9.09 -2.38 3.05
CA GLU A 18 -10.10 -2.25 2.01
C GLU A 18 -9.76 -1.09 1.07
N LEU A 19 -10.03 -1.26 -0.22
CA LEU A 19 -9.87 -0.19 -1.22
C LEU A 19 -11.06 0.78 -1.10
N VAL A 20 -10.78 2.03 -0.73
CA VAL A 20 -11.82 3.05 -0.50
C VAL A 20 -12.06 3.91 -1.73
N SER A 21 -10.99 4.30 -2.41
CA SER A 21 -11.10 5.12 -3.61
C SER A 21 -9.86 5.00 -4.50
N VAL A 22 -10.04 5.31 -5.79
CA VAL A 22 -8.96 5.34 -6.77
C VAL A 22 -9.02 6.66 -7.51
N ARG A 23 -7.87 7.34 -7.61
CA ARG A 23 -7.71 8.55 -8.44
C ARG A 23 -6.48 8.42 -9.30
N GLY A 24 -6.67 8.14 -10.58
CA GLY A 24 -5.58 7.80 -11.49
C GLY A 24 -4.80 6.60 -10.97
N SER A 25 -3.48 6.75 -10.81
CA SER A 25 -2.62 5.69 -10.26
C SER A 25 -2.66 5.57 -8.73
N HIS A 26 -3.35 6.45 -8.01
CA HIS A 26 -3.33 6.45 -6.54
C HIS A 26 -4.51 5.65 -5.97
N HIS A 27 -4.20 4.49 -5.39
CA HIS A 27 -5.19 3.60 -4.78
C HIS A 27 -5.18 3.79 -3.26
N LYS A 28 -6.30 4.26 -2.71
CA LYS A 28 -6.44 4.56 -1.28
C LYS A 28 -7.00 3.36 -0.53
N PHE A 29 -6.26 2.88 0.47
CA PHE A 29 -6.63 1.76 1.33
C PHE A 29 -6.93 2.22 2.76
N ARG A 30 -7.84 1.52 3.44
CA ARG A 30 -8.21 1.80 4.84
C ARG A 30 -8.33 0.50 5.65
N LYS A 31 -7.86 0.55 6.89
CA LYS A 31 -8.11 -0.44 7.94
C LYS A 31 -8.37 0.29 9.26
N GLY A 32 -9.63 0.36 9.68
CA GLY A 32 -10.04 1.12 10.85
C GLY A 32 -9.69 2.62 10.73
N ALA A 33 -8.79 3.10 11.60
CA ALA A 33 -8.28 4.47 11.58
C ALA A 33 -7.06 4.67 10.64
N ILE A 34 -6.44 3.59 10.17
CA ILE A 34 -5.26 3.66 9.30
C ILE A 34 -5.72 3.86 7.86
N VAL A 35 -5.15 4.86 7.19
CA VAL A 35 -5.37 5.15 5.78
C VAL A 35 -4.02 5.31 5.10
N LEU A 36 -3.83 4.64 3.97
CA LEU A 36 -2.60 4.74 3.17
C LEU A 36 -2.91 4.71 1.67
N VAL A 37 -1.96 5.16 0.86
CA VAL A 37 -2.12 5.23 -0.60
C VAL A 37 -0.99 4.44 -1.26
N VAL A 38 -1.35 3.60 -2.24
CA VAL A 38 -0.41 2.82 -3.05
C VAL A 38 -0.47 3.33 -4.49
N PRO A 39 0.65 3.79 -5.08
CA PRO A 39 0.75 4.00 -6.51
C PRO A 39 0.66 2.66 -7.23
N HIS A 40 -0.33 2.52 -8.11
CA HIS A 40 -0.58 1.33 -8.91
C HIS A 40 -1.17 1.74 -10.27
N PRO A 41 -0.72 1.15 -11.40
CA PRO A 41 0.19 0.01 -11.51
C PRO A 41 1.67 0.39 -11.58
N GLU A 42 2.43 0.07 -10.53
CA GLU A 42 3.89 0.25 -10.49
C GLU A 42 4.59 -1.06 -10.10
N LYS A 43 5.59 -1.50 -10.87
CA LYS A 43 6.30 -2.76 -10.60
C LYS A 43 7.48 -2.56 -9.66
N ASP A 44 8.08 -1.37 -9.65
CA ASP A 44 9.22 -1.06 -8.80
C ASP A 44 9.04 0.29 -8.11
N LEU A 45 8.28 0.31 -7.02
CA LEU A 45 8.11 1.53 -6.23
C LEU A 45 9.46 1.99 -5.69
N PRO A 46 9.73 3.31 -5.60
CA PRO A 46 10.90 3.83 -4.92
C PRO A 46 11.00 3.26 -3.50
N VAL A 47 12.22 2.95 -3.06
CA VAL A 47 12.47 2.33 -1.74
C VAL A 47 11.84 3.14 -0.61
N GLY A 48 11.90 4.47 -0.68
CA GLY A 48 11.25 5.35 0.29
C GLY A 48 9.73 5.16 0.35
N THR A 49 9.06 5.06 -0.80
CA THR A 49 7.61 4.85 -0.91
C THR A 49 7.21 3.48 -0.37
N ALA A 50 7.91 2.43 -0.78
CA ALA A 50 7.68 1.08 -0.25
C ALA A 50 7.87 1.01 1.27
N ARG A 51 8.87 1.73 1.81
CA ARG A 51 9.13 1.81 3.25
C ARG A 51 8.04 2.54 3.99
N ALA A 52 7.59 3.68 3.46
CA ALA A 52 6.52 4.46 4.06
C ALA A 52 5.23 3.63 4.14
N ILE A 53 4.86 2.94 3.06
CA ILE A 53 3.70 2.03 3.03
C ILE A 53 3.88 0.92 4.06
N ALA A 54 5.02 0.24 4.08
CA ALA A 54 5.28 -0.84 5.03
C ALA A 54 5.23 -0.37 6.50
N LYS A 55 5.72 0.84 6.79
CA LYS A 55 5.66 1.44 8.13
C LYS A 55 4.22 1.78 8.52
N GLN A 56 3.45 2.40 7.62
CA GLN A 56 2.03 2.72 7.85
C GLN A 56 1.17 1.46 8.01
N ALA A 57 1.49 0.41 7.26
CA ALA A 57 0.83 -0.90 7.38
C ALA A 57 1.28 -1.70 8.61
N GLY A 58 2.30 -1.24 9.35
CA GLY A 58 2.82 -1.93 10.54
C GLY A 58 3.69 -3.16 10.25
N TRP A 59 4.19 -3.33 9.03
CA TRP A 59 5.04 -4.46 8.64
C TRP A 59 6.49 -4.34 9.14
N ILE A 60 6.92 -3.12 9.42
CA ILE A 60 8.26 -2.78 9.86
C ILE A 60 8.17 -1.71 10.95
N ARG A 61 9.16 -1.69 11.84
CA ARG A 61 9.29 -0.72 12.94
C ARG A 61 10.17 0.47 12.54
#